data_AF-A0A518H9N8-F1
#
_entry.id   AF-A0A518H9N8-F1
#
_cell.length_a   1.000
_cell.length_b   1.000
_cell.length_c   1.000
_cell.angle_alpha   90.00
_cell.angle_beta   90.00
_cell.angle_gamma   90.00
#
_symmetry.space_group_name_H-M   'P 1'
#
loop_
_entity.id
_entity.type
_entity.pdbx_description
1 polymer ?
#
loop_
_entity_poly.entity_id
_entity_poly.type
_entity_poly.pdbx_seq_one_letter_code
_entity_poly.pdbx_strand_id
1 'polypeptide(L)'
;MHHDDEGRPNPPPRRRFLGGCLGLGASAAIPAAPPDTAGPSDRTPAPEIADDGLLSWPIDRFTSLGVPEDWSAVKLGLHPFAPQRVVILPSGARLRNDLRCAGELRERIKERIDQGRAEIAHEPAPLHWEKREIIFRLLDRITEHYDRPDLYEDWAVELADRESLASTALGGHVGIFHQFQQRGEVAVDCPPLDWWLVLIPGGIDWASPDGEPVHALIGHIGEVPWYAVEGEVMERALRLAVAVARSIEDWPTVSRKGRIEACLHLNAIAARLLGEMEP
;
A
#
# COMPACT_ATOMS: atom_id res chain seq x y z
N MET A 1 18.58 52.86 35.26
CA MET A 1 17.20 52.90 34.73
C MET A 1 17.21 51.98 33.51
N HIS A 2 17.03 50.69 33.79
CA HIS A 2 17.06 49.60 32.81
C HIS A 2 15.64 49.41 32.28
N HIS A 3 15.47 49.37 30.97
CA HIS A 3 14.27 48.86 30.34
C HIS A 3 14.53 47.40 29.97
N ASP A 4 13.74 46.52 30.57
CA ASP A 4 13.61 45.11 30.26
C ASP A 4 13.02 44.94 28.85
N ASP A 5 13.69 44.13 28.03
CA ASP A 5 13.23 43.69 26.72
C ASP A 5 12.61 42.30 26.89
N GLU A 6 11.27 42.25 26.90
CA GLU A 6 10.50 41.01 27.07
C GLU A 6 10.64 40.11 25.85
N GLY A 7 11.25 38.95 26.08
CA GLY A 7 11.41 37.88 25.09
C GLY A 7 10.06 37.34 24.60
N ARG A 8 9.79 37.52 23.31
CA ARG A 8 8.78 36.75 22.59
C ARG A 8 9.37 35.39 22.18
N PRO A 9 8.68 34.26 22.39
CA PRO A 9 9.12 32.98 21.86
C PRO A 9 8.99 32.97 20.33
N ASN A 10 10.10 32.67 19.66
CA ASN A 10 10.10 32.37 18.22
C ASN A 10 9.22 31.14 17.96
N PRO A 11 8.27 31.19 17.01
CA PRO A 11 7.58 29.99 16.57
C PRO A 11 8.59 29.03 15.91
N PRO A 12 8.42 27.69 16.04
CA PRO A 12 9.31 26.74 15.40
C PRO A 12 9.28 26.91 13.87
N PRO A 13 10.41 26.67 13.19
CA PRO A 13 10.51 26.84 11.75
C PRO A 13 9.55 25.88 11.04
N ARG A 14 8.57 26.43 10.33
CA ARG A 14 7.74 25.68 9.37
C ARG A 14 8.65 25.22 8.23
N ARG A 15 9.08 23.96 8.27
CA ARG A 15 9.77 23.30 7.15
C ARG A 15 8.81 23.23 5.97
N ARG A 16 8.99 24.12 4.99
CA ARG A 16 8.46 23.96 3.64
C ARG A 16 9.31 22.87 2.97
N PHE A 17 8.80 21.64 2.92
CA PHE A 17 9.31 20.65 1.98
C PHE A 17 8.81 21.05 0.60
N LEU A 18 9.71 21.64 -0.19
CA LEU A 18 9.53 21.75 -1.63
C LEU A 18 9.49 20.32 -2.20
N GLY A 19 8.35 19.97 -2.78
CA GLY A 19 8.17 18.76 -3.56
C GLY A 19 9.26 18.64 -4.61
N GLY A 20 9.91 17.49 -4.64
CA GLY A 20 11.09 17.28 -5.46
C GLY A 20 11.64 15.86 -5.36
N CYS A 21 10.77 14.85 -5.47
CA CYS A 21 11.14 13.48 -5.83
C CYS A 21 10.12 12.90 -6.82
N LEU A 22 9.99 13.53 -7.99
CA LEU A 22 9.55 12.84 -9.20
C LEU A 22 10.77 12.08 -9.75
N GLY A 23 10.97 10.86 -9.27
CA GLY A 23 11.89 9.90 -9.87
C GLY A 23 11.23 9.30 -11.12
N LEU A 24 11.75 9.69 -12.28
CA LEU A 24 11.29 9.37 -13.63
C LEU A 24 11.21 7.87 -13.94
N GLY A 25 10.21 7.49 -14.73
CA GLY A 25 10.16 6.17 -15.35
C GLY A 25 8.96 5.88 -16.25
N ALA A 26 8.51 6.82 -17.10
CA ALA A 26 7.91 6.60 -18.45
C ALA A 26 7.06 7.82 -18.87
N SER A 27 7.57 8.57 -19.84
CA SER A 27 6.84 9.64 -20.52
C SER A 27 5.97 9.05 -21.63
N ALA A 28 4.65 9.25 -21.55
CA ALA A 28 3.75 9.16 -22.71
C ALA A 28 2.92 10.44 -22.78
N ALA A 29 3.09 11.17 -23.88
CA ALA A 29 2.38 12.41 -24.16
C ALA A 29 0.90 12.11 -24.50
N ILE A 30 -0.02 12.82 -23.84
CA ILE A 30 -1.46 12.76 -24.12
C ILE A 30 -1.83 13.91 -25.05
N PRO A 31 -2.45 13.67 -26.23
CA PRO A 31 -3.09 14.73 -26.98
C PRO A 31 -4.51 15.02 -26.44
N ALA A 32 -4.83 16.31 -26.35
CA ALA A 32 -6.15 16.79 -25.97
C ALA A 32 -7.16 16.70 -27.13
N ALA A 33 -8.42 16.39 -26.81
CA ALA A 33 -9.59 16.53 -27.69
C ALA A 33 -10.84 16.95 -26.88
N PRO A 34 -11.86 17.56 -27.53
CA PRO A 34 -12.75 18.59 -26.96
C PRO A 34 -14.15 18.06 -26.51
N PRO A 35 -15.08 18.92 -26.02
CA PRO A 35 -16.18 18.55 -25.12
C PRO A 35 -17.54 18.37 -25.83
N ASP A 36 -18.49 17.68 -25.18
CA ASP A 36 -19.95 17.83 -25.36
C ASP A 36 -20.72 17.02 -24.28
N THR A 37 -21.47 17.64 -23.35
CA THR A 37 -22.88 18.13 -23.30
C THR A 37 -23.94 17.15 -22.72
N ALA A 38 -24.52 17.59 -21.58
CA ALA A 38 -25.86 17.36 -20.97
C ALA A 38 -26.52 15.96 -20.99
N GLY A 39 -26.93 15.31 -19.88
CA GLY A 39 -27.84 15.70 -18.76
C GLY A 39 -28.86 14.53 -18.55
N PRO A 40 -29.95 14.64 -17.75
CA PRO A 40 -30.09 14.88 -16.32
C PRO A 40 -30.16 13.57 -15.47
N SER A 41 -29.82 13.65 -14.17
CA SER A 41 -29.96 12.54 -13.21
C SER A 41 -31.20 12.75 -12.33
N ASP A 42 -32.19 11.88 -12.49
CA ASP A 42 -33.35 11.78 -11.60
C ASP A 42 -32.98 10.94 -10.37
N ARG A 43 -33.37 11.40 -9.17
CA ARG A 43 -33.12 10.75 -7.88
C ARG A 43 -34.42 10.10 -7.39
N THR A 44 -34.37 8.80 -7.07
CA THR A 44 -35.32 8.16 -6.13
C THR A 44 -34.68 6.93 -5.47
N PRO A 45 -35.18 6.42 -4.32
CA PRO A 45 -34.40 6.11 -3.13
C PRO A 45 -34.03 4.62 -3.06
N ALA A 46 -33.02 4.29 -2.25
CA ALA A 46 -32.61 2.91 -1.99
C ALA A 46 -33.63 2.14 -1.12
N PRO A 47 -33.97 0.90 -1.49
CA PRO A 47 -34.47 -0.09 -0.55
C PRO A 47 -33.61 -1.37 -0.52
N GLU A 48 -33.47 -1.85 0.72
CA GLU A 48 -33.08 -3.17 1.24
C GLU A 48 -32.55 -4.25 0.29
N ILE A 49 -31.35 -4.73 0.63
CA ILE A 49 -30.63 -5.82 -0.02
C ILE A 49 -31.27 -7.16 0.36
N ALA A 50 -31.88 -7.83 -0.62
CA ALA A 50 -32.26 -9.24 -0.56
C ALA A 50 -31.25 -10.10 -1.36
N ASP A 51 -30.92 -11.26 -0.80
CA ASP A 51 -29.72 -12.08 -1.02
C ASP A 51 -29.75 -13.04 -2.23
N ASP A 52 -30.41 -12.67 -3.35
CA ASP A 52 -30.66 -13.63 -4.46
C ASP A 52 -30.17 -13.15 -5.85
N GLY A 53 -29.22 -12.20 -5.91
CA GLY A 53 -28.78 -11.55 -7.16
C GLY A 53 -27.28 -11.57 -7.49
N LEU A 54 -26.42 -12.21 -6.69
CA LEU A 54 -24.96 -12.06 -6.80
C LEU A 54 -24.29 -12.79 -8.00
N LEU A 55 -25.05 -13.43 -8.89
CA LEU A 55 -24.50 -14.27 -9.97
C LEU A 55 -24.49 -13.65 -11.38
N SER A 56 -24.76 -12.35 -11.54
CA SER A 56 -24.83 -11.74 -12.89
C SER A 56 -23.82 -10.63 -13.17
N TRP A 57 -22.78 -10.46 -12.34
CA TRP A 57 -21.70 -9.54 -12.70
C TRP A 57 -20.84 -10.18 -13.79
N PRO A 58 -20.63 -9.51 -14.95
CA PRO A 58 -19.81 -10.07 -16.01
C PRO A 58 -18.37 -10.25 -15.50
N ILE A 59 -18.04 -11.52 -15.25
CA ILE A 59 -16.78 -12.03 -14.74
C ILE A 59 -15.60 -11.75 -15.70
N ASP A 60 -15.89 -11.36 -16.94
CA ASP A 60 -14.92 -11.07 -18.01
C ASP A 60 -14.06 -9.80 -17.77
N ARG A 61 -14.38 -8.96 -16.78
CA ARG A 61 -13.68 -7.69 -16.52
C ARG A 61 -12.29 -7.82 -15.85
N PHE A 62 -11.90 -9.02 -15.43
CA PHE A 62 -10.64 -9.25 -14.70
C PHE A 62 -9.53 -9.92 -15.52
N THR A 63 -9.70 -10.05 -16.84
CA THR A 63 -8.76 -10.75 -17.73
C THR A 63 -7.35 -10.15 -17.83
N SER A 64 -7.05 -9.03 -17.15
CA SER A 64 -5.76 -8.33 -17.28
C SER A 64 -4.96 -8.11 -15.99
N LEU A 65 -5.41 -8.63 -14.84
CA LEU A 65 -4.65 -8.53 -13.57
C LEU A 65 -4.87 -9.79 -12.72
N GLY A 66 -4.23 -10.90 -13.07
CA GLY A 66 -4.34 -12.14 -12.29
C GLY A 66 -5.37 -13.10 -12.85
N VAL A 67 -5.00 -14.36 -13.10
CA VAL A 67 -5.97 -15.45 -13.23
C VAL A 67 -6.24 -15.95 -11.80
N PRO A 68 -7.45 -15.79 -11.27
CA PRO A 68 -7.76 -16.27 -9.93
C PRO A 68 -7.72 -17.80 -9.90
N GLU A 69 -7.02 -18.39 -8.92
CA GLU A 69 -7.07 -19.84 -8.68
C GLU A 69 -8.46 -20.31 -8.25
N ASP A 70 -9.22 -19.45 -7.55
CA ASP A 70 -10.57 -19.74 -7.06
C ASP A 70 -11.63 -18.75 -7.58
N TRP A 71 -12.39 -19.18 -8.58
CA TRP A 71 -13.52 -18.43 -9.14
C TRP A 71 -14.68 -18.25 -8.16
N SER A 72 -14.80 -19.06 -7.10
CA SER A 72 -15.82 -18.86 -6.08
C SER A 72 -15.56 -17.60 -5.26
N ALA A 73 -14.29 -17.32 -4.93
CA ALA A 73 -13.88 -16.06 -4.31
C ALA A 73 -14.17 -14.86 -5.22
N VAL A 74 -13.89 -14.98 -6.53
CA VAL A 74 -14.22 -13.92 -7.51
C VAL A 74 -15.74 -13.69 -7.62
N LYS A 75 -16.55 -14.75 -7.60
CA LYS A 75 -18.02 -14.64 -7.57
C LYS A 75 -18.53 -13.96 -6.30
N LEU A 76 -17.79 -14.08 -5.20
CA LEU A 76 -18.06 -13.33 -3.95
C LEU A 76 -17.51 -11.88 -3.99
N GLY A 77 -16.97 -11.43 -5.12
CA GLY A 77 -16.35 -10.11 -5.25
C GLY A 77 -15.01 -9.99 -4.54
N LEU A 78 -14.30 -11.11 -4.31
CA LEU A 78 -13.01 -11.13 -3.60
C LEU A 78 -11.81 -11.05 -4.55
N HIS A 79 -11.81 -10.09 -5.48
CA HIS A 79 -10.71 -9.82 -6.40
C HIS A 79 -10.57 -8.32 -6.70
N PRO A 80 -9.38 -7.71 -6.62
CA PRO A 80 -8.06 -8.34 -6.46
C PRO A 80 -7.63 -8.72 -5.02
N PHE A 81 -8.31 -8.23 -3.99
CA PHE A 81 -7.95 -8.48 -2.58
C PHE A 81 -8.61 -9.75 -2.03
N ALA A 82 -7.79 -10.67 -1.52
CA ALA A 82 -8.25 -11.89 -0.84
C ALA A 82 -8.08 -11.76 0.68
N PRO A 83 -9.06 -12.21 1.51
CA PRO A 83 -8.99 -12.10 2.96
C PRO A 83 -7.70 -12.69 3.56
N GLN A 84 -7.21 -13.79 3.00
CA GLN A 84 -5.98 -14.50 3.37
C GLN A 84 -4.75 -13.59 3.36
N ARG A 85 -4.73 -12.61 2.44
CA ARG A 85 -3.64 -11.63 2.24
C ARG A 85 -3.96 -10.25 2.83
N VAL A 86 -4.97 -10.18 3.71
CA VAL A 86 -5.21 -9.01 4.57
C VAL A 86 -4.56 -9.23 5.93
N VAL A 87 -3.66 -8.34 6.30
CA VAL A 87 -2.99 -8.30 7.60
C VAL A 87 -3.52 -7.11 8.40
N ILE A 88 -3.93 -7.33 9.65
CA ILE A 88 -4.30 -6.24 10.56
C ILE A 88 -3.18 -6.09 11.59
N LEU A 89 -2.49 -4.95 11.56
CA LEU A 89 -1.37 -4.67 12.45
C LEU A 89 -1.78 -3.66 13.53
N PRO A 90 -1.27 -3.82 14.77
CA PRO A 90 -1.42 -2.79 15.79
C PRO A 90 -0.58 -1.54 15.45
N SER A 91 -0.75 -0.46 16.22
CA SER A 91 0.13 0.72 16.17
C SER A 91 0.63 1.12 17.57
N GLY A 92 1.58 2.05 17.64
CA GLY A 92 2.07 2.57 18.90
C GLY A 92 2.79 1.52 19.75
N ALA A 93 2.64 1.63 21.07
CA ALA A 93 3.28 0.72 22.02
C ALA A 93 2.91 -0.76 21.81
N ARG A 94 1.75 -1.05 21.18
CA ARG A 94 1.31 -2.42 20.89
C ARG A 94 2.17 -3.09 19.81
N LEU A 95 2.92 -2.34 19.00
CA LEU A 95 3.89 -2.90 18.05
C LEU A 95 5.08 -3.58 18.73
N ARG A 96 5.33 -3.30 20.02
CA ARG A 96 6.47 -3.85 20.76
C ARG A 96 6.28 -5.29 21.21
N ASN A 97 5.05 -5.83 21.14
CA ASN A 97 4.72 -7.17 21.63
C ASN A 97 4.74 -8.20 20.50
N ASP A 98 5.35 -9.37 20.73
CA ASP A 98 5.27 -10.57 19.88
C ASP A 98 5.72 -10.43 18.42
N LEU A 99 6.98 -10.81 18.17
CA LEU A 99 7.49 -11.18 16.83
C LEU A 99 8.11 -12.57 16.91
N ARG A 100 7.88 -13.40 15.88
CA ARG A 100 8.59 -14.68 15.71
C ARG A 100 10.08 -14.48 15.45
N CYS A 101 10.43 -13.45 14.67
CA CYS A 101 11.78 -13.01 14.38
C CYS A 101 12.42 -12.23 15.56
N ALA A 102 12.31 -12.72 16.80
CA ALA A 102 12.98 -12.08 17.94
C ALA A 102 14.44 -12.57 18.05
N GLY A 103 15.40 -11.67 18.29
CA GLY A 103 16.81 -12.00 18.56
C GLY A 103 17.80 -11.51 17.49
N GLU A 104 18.84 -12.31 17.24
CA GLU A 104 20.03 -11.93 16.46
C GLU A 104 19.74 -11.59 14.99
N LEU A 105 18.82 -12.32 14.32
CA LEU A 105 18.42 -12.04 12.94
C LEU A 105 17.90 -10.61 12.79
N ARG A 106 17.12 -10.16 13.77
CA ARG A 106 16.50 -8.84 13.75
C ARG A 106 17.50 -7.72 13.95
N GLU A 107 18.44 -7.90 14.88
CA GLU A 107 19.53 -6.94 15.06
C GLU A 107 20.42 -6.89 13.81
N ARG A 108 20.74 -8.04 13.20
CA ARG A 108 21.46 -8.09 11.93
C ARG A 108 20.73 -7.34 10.81
N ILE A 109 19.42 -7.51 10.67
CA ILE A 109 18.64 -6.77 9.66
C ILE A 109 18.65 -5.27 9.96
N LYS A 110 18.49 -4.86 11.22
CA LYS A 110 18.58 -3.44 11.61
C LYS A 110 19.94 -2.86 11.24
N GLU A 111 21.02 -3.57 11.56
CA GLU A 111 22.39 -3.18 11.21
C GLU A 111 22.56 -3.02 9.70
N ARG A 112 22.04 -3.97 8.89
CA ARG A 112 22.06 -3.88 7.43
C ARG A 112 21.29 -2.66 6.91
N ILE A 113 20.09 -2.40 7.44
CA ILE A 113 19.29 -1.21 7.07
C ILE A 113 20.04 0.08 7.43
N ASP A 114 20.61 0.15 8.63
CA ASP A 114 21.33 1.34 9.09
C ASP A 114 22.63 1.56 8.28
N GLN A 115 23.34 0.48 7.90
CA GLN A 115 24.51 0.53 7.04
C GLN A 115 24.17 1.01 5.62
N GLY A 116 23.19 0.39 4.96
CA GLY A 116 22.79 0.75 3.59
C GLY A 116 22.38 2.22 3.47
N ARG A 117 21.72 2.76 4.50
CA ARG A 117 21.37 4.18 4.55
C ARG A 117 22.58 5.08 4.67
N ALA A 118 23.55 4.75 5.53
CA ALA A 118 24.76 5.54 5.73
C ALA A 118 25.59 5.70 4.44
N GLU A 119 25.48 4.73 3.51
CA GLU A 119 26.15 4.78 2.22
C GLU A 119 25.45 5.73 1.21
N ILE A 120 24.13 5.94 1.35
CA ILE A 120 23.31 6.70 0.39
C ILE A 120 23.22 8.20 0.75
N ALA A 121 23.19 8.55 2.05
CA ALA A 121 23.00 9.93 2.47
C ALA A 121 24.13 10.42 3.39
N HIS A 122 24.53 11.69 3.24
CA HIS A 122 25.56 12.30 4.11
C HIS A 122 25.16 12.34 5.59
N GLU A 123 23.85 12.35 5.92
CA GLU A 123 23.33 12.20 7.29
C GLU A 123 21.89 11.62 7.28
N PRO A 124 21.72 10.29 7.13
CA PRO A 124 20.39 9.70 7.14
C PRO A 124 19.91 9.59 8.58
N ALA A 125 18.85 10.32 8.94
CA ALA A 125 18.12 9.98 10.15
C ALA A 125 17.70 8.50 10.09
N PRO A 126 17.84 7.72 11.16
CA PRO A 126 17.44 6.33 11.17
C PRO A 126 15.96 6.18 10.79
N LEU A 127 15.60 5.10 10.08
CA LEU A 127 14.19 4.79 9.81
C LEU A 127 13.42 4.75 11.13
N HIS A 128 12.28 5.44 11.23
CA HIS A 128 11.49 5.49 12.46
C HIS A 128 11.16 4.07 12.94
N TRP A 129 11.26 3.82 14.25
CA TRP A 129 11.19 2.46 14.81
C TRP A 129 9.86 1.77 14.50
N GLU A 130 8.74 2.49 14.49
CA GLU A 130 7.43 1.92 14.13
C GLU A 130 7.39 1.42 12.69
N LYS A 131 8.02 2.15 11.77
CA LYS A 131 8.10 1.72 10.36
C LYS A 131 8.86 0.42 10.23
N ARG A 132 9.98 0.28 10.94
CA ARG A 132 10.76 -0.96 10.99
C ARG A 132 9.92 -2.12 11.55
N GLU A 133 9.18 -1.90 12.63
CA GLU A 133 8.31 -2.93 13.21
C GLU A 133 7.23 -3.39 12.24
N ILE A 134 6.61 -2.46 11.51
CA ILE A 134 5.60 -2.78 10.50
C ILE A 134 6.20 -3.58 9.36
N ILE A 135 7.38 -3.19 8.86
CA ILE A 135 8.09 -3.95 7.81
C ILE A 135 8.36 -5.39 8.28
N PHE A 136 8.89 -5.56 9.50
CA PHE A 136 9.16 -6.90 10.04
C PHE A 136 7.89 -7.74 10.19
N ARG A 137 6.82 -7.17 10.74
CA ARG A 137 5.53 -7.87 10.88
C ARG A 137 4.91 -8.22 9.53
N LEU A 138 4.97 -7.30 8.58
CA LEU A 138 4.47 -7.51 7.24
C LEU A 138 5.21 -8.67 6.58
N LEU A 139 6.54 -8.65 6.60
CA LEU A 139 7.31 -9.69 5.94
C LEU A 139 7.24 -11.03 6.65
N ASP A 140 7.08 -11.08 7.97
CA ASP A 140 6.84 -12.33 8.69
C ASP A 140 5.57 -13.00 8.17
N ARG A 141 4.52 -12.22 7.88
CA ARG A 141 3.27 -12.74 7.30
C ARG A 141 3.39 -13.14 5.85
N ILE A 142 4.07 -12.32 5.04
CA ILE A 142 4.23 -12.60 3.62
C ILE A 142 5.08 -13.86 3.44
N THR A 143 6.24 -13.97 4.11
CA THR A 143 7.11 -15.14 3.94
C THR A 143 6.54 -16.39 4.58
N GLU A 144 5.74 -16.28 5.65
CA GLU A 144 4.95 -17.40 6.20
C GLU A 144 3.90 -17.89 5.18
N HIS A 145 3.19 -16.98 4.51
CA HIS A 145 2.18 -17.33 3.51
C HIS A 145 2.77 -18.10 2.33
N TYR A 146 3.91 -17.66 1.82
CA TYR A 146 4.57 -18.31 0.67
C TYR A 146 5.52 -19.46 1.04
N ASP A 147 5.67 -19.79 2.32
CA ASP A 147 6.66 -20.75 2.83
C ASP A 147 8.10 -20.43 2.39
N ARG A 148 8.48 -19.14 2.47
CA ARG A 148 9.80 -18.61 2.04
C ARG A 148 10.52 -17.82 3.13
N PRO A 149 10.80 -18.43 4.30
CA PRO A 149 11.53 -17.75 5.38
C PRO A 149 12.95 -17.34 4.98
N ASP A 150 13.54 -17.99 3.98
CA ASP A 150 14.85 -17.66 3.41
C ASP A 150 14.88 -16.26 2.76
N LEU A 151 13.74 -15.74 2.29
CA LEU A 151 13.64 -14.42 1.65
C LEU A 151 13.40 -13.28 2.65
N TYR A 152 13.08 -13.58 3.91
CA TYR A 152 12.66 -12.59 4.90
C TYR A 152 13.67 -11.45 5.08
N GLU A 153 14.94 -11.79 5.24
CA GLU A 153 15.99 -10.80 5.50
C GLU A 153 16.24 -9.88 4.29
N ASP A 154 16.36 -10.45 3.09
CA ASP A 154 16.63 -9.66 1.89
C ASP A 154 15.44 -8.75 1.55
N TRP A 155 14.21 -9.27 1.60
CA TRP A 155 13.01 -8.46 1.39
C TRP A 155 12.84 -7.36 2.45
N ALA A 156 13.23 -7.61 3.71
CA ALA A 156 13.12 -6.62 4.79
C ALA A 156 14.04 -5.43 4.56
N VAL A 157 15.28 -5.71 4.16
CA VAL A 157 16.27 -4.69 3.82
C VAL A 157 15.79 -3.91 2.60
N GLU A 158 15.37 -4.60 1.53
CA GLU A 158 14.93 -3.96 0.28
C GLU A 158 13.69 -3.07 0.49
N LEU A 159 12.72 -3.52 1.30
CA LEU A 159 11.54 -2.71 1.61
C LEU A 159 11.90 -1.49 2.48
N ALA A 160 12.80 -1.65 3.45
CA ALA A 160 13.27 -0.54 4.27
C ALA A 160 14.08 0.49 3.46
N ASP A 161 14.85 0.03 2.47
CA ASP A 161 15.56 0.90 1.53
C ASP A 161 14.57 1.68 0.66
N ARG A 162 13.49 1.05 0.17
CA ARG A 162 12.43 1.78 -0.55
C ARG A 162 11.73 2.82 0.32
N GLU A 163 11.44 2.46 1.56
CA GLU A 163 10.86 3.37 2.54
C GLU A 163 11.78 4.56 2.84
N SER A 164 13.11 4.34 2.86
CA SER A 164 14.08 5.40 3.09
C SER A 164 14.01 6.54 2.08
N LEU A 165 13.51 6.26 0.88
CA LEU A 165 13.30 7.22 -0.20
C LEU A 165 11.98 7.99 -0.07
N ALA A 166 11.21 7.77 1.01
CA ALA A 166 9.86 8.30 1.22
C ALA A 166 8.93 8.05 0.02
N SER A 167 9.13 6.92 -0.67
CA SER A 167 8.51 6.61 -1.96
C SER A 167 7.17 5.87 -1.85
N THR A 168 6.79 5.50 -0.63
CA THR A 168 5.70 4.55 -0.36
C THR A 168 4.45 5.24 0.17
N ALA A 169 4.52 6.40 0.83
CA ALA A 169 3.34 7.12 1.28
C ALA A 169 2.74 7.95 0.13
N LEU A 170 1.43 7.82 -0.12
CA LEU A 170 0.75 8.57 -1.18
C LEU A 170 0.13 9.89 -0.71
N GLY A 171 -0.05 10.07 0.59
CA GLY A 171 -1.03 11.03 1.15
C GLY A 171 -2.41 10.38 1.31
N GLY A 172 -3.32 11.06 2.02
CA GLY A 172 -4.69 10.61 2.22
C GLY A 172 -4.77 9.31 3.03
N HIS A 173 -3.93 9.15 4.05
CA HIS A 173 -3.93 8.01 4.98
C HIS A 173 -3.54 6.63 4.40
N VAL A 174 -2.91 6.57 3.22
CA VAL A 174 -2.56 5.30 2.57
C VAL A 174 -1.14 5.31 2.00
N GLY A 175 -0.49 4.14 2.05
CA GLY A 175 0.78 3.89 1.38
C GLY A 175 0.71 2.71 0.42
N ILE A 176 1.71 2.62 -0.45
CA ILE A 176 1.97 1.48 -1.32
C ILE A 176 3.35 0.94 -1.02
N PHE A 177 3.44 -0.36 -0.72
CA PHE A 177 4.72 -1.06 -0.66
C PHE A 177 4.93 -1.83 -1.97
N HIS A 178 6.00 -1.52 -2.68
CA HIS A 178 6.27 -2.07 -4.01
C HIS A 178 7.77 -2.20 -4.26
N GLN A 179 8.14 -2.97 -5.28
CA GLN A 179 9.51 -3.04 -5.81
C GLN A 179 10.59 -3.46 -4.77
N PHE A 180 10.18 -4.24 -3.77
CA PHE A 180 11.08 -4.80 -2.73
C PHE A 180 11.39 -6.29 -2.92
N GLN A 181 10.79 -6.95 -3.92
CA GLN A 181 11.12 -8.31 -4.32
C GLN A 181 12.20 -8.25 -5.43
N GLN A 182 13.44 -7.96 -5.07
CA GLN A 182 14.57 -8.01 -6.02
C GLN A 182 15.21 -9.39 -6.07
N ARG A 183 14.79 -10.34 -5.23
CA ARG A 183 15.34 -11.69 -5.18
C ARG A 183 14.27 -12.71 -4.85
N GLY A 184 14.46 -13.92 -5.34
CA GLY A 184 13.57 -15.05 -5.10
C GLY A 184 12.33 -15.02 -5.99
N GLU A 185 12.07 -16.16 -6.60
CA GLU A 185 10.77 -16.47 -7.21
C GLU A 185 9.84 -17.01 -6.14
N VAL A 186 8.54 -16.75 -6.22
CA VAL A 186 7.55 -17.35 -5.34
C VAL A 186 6.37 -17.85 -6.17
N ALA A 187 5.72 -18.93 -5.73
CA ALA A 187 4.45 -19.34 -6.34
C ALA A 187 3.35 -18.47 -5.72
N VAL A 188 2.78 -17.55 -6.51
CA VAL A 188 1.67 -16.69 -6.07
C VAL A 188 0.33 -17.41 -6.25
N ASP A 189 -0.67 -17.13 -5.42
CA ASP A 189 -1.97 -17.80 -5.53
C ASP A 189 -2.84 -17.24 -6.68
N CYS A 190 -2.49 -16.09 -7.25
CA CYS A 190 -3.23 -15.44 -8.34
C CYS A 190 -2.27 -14.88 -9.41
N PRO A 191 -1.66 -15.73 -10.26
CA PRO A 191 -0.65 -15.29 -11.24
C PRO A 191 -1.18 -14.22 -12.19
N PRO A 192 -0.44 -13.13 -12.45
CA PRO A 192 1.01 -13.01 -12.23
C PRO A 192 1.40 -12.38 -10.89
N LEU A 193 0.43 -11.92 -10.09
CA LEU A 193 0.71 -11.24 -8.83
C LEU A 193 -0.42 -11.36 -7.80
N ASP A 194 -0.02 -11.44 -6.55
CA ASP A 194 -0.90 -11.40 -5.40
C ASP A 194 -0.97 -10.02 -4.78
N TRP A 195 -2.19 -9.58 -4.49
CA TRP A 195 -2.45 -8.33 -3.78
C TRP A 195 -2.48 -8.57 -2.28
N TRP A 196 -1.81 -7.67 -1.56
CA TRP A 196 -1.75 -7.62 -0.12
C TRP A 196 -2.31 -6.31 0.40
N LEU A 197 -3.06 -6.39 1.50
CA LEU A 197 -3.61 -5.25 2.21
C LEU A 197 -3.21 -5.30 3.66
N VAL A 198 -2.55 -4.26 4.14
CA VAL A 198 -2.20 -4.09 5.55
C VAL A 198 -3.09 -3.00 6.12
N LEU A 199 -3.88 -3.34 7.13
CA LEU A 199 -4.74 -2.40 7.84
C LEU A 199 -4.13 -2.06 9.19
N ILE A 200 -4.14 -0.77 9.52
CA ILE A 200 -3.50 -0.22 10.71
C ILE A 200 -4.54 0.67 11.40
N PRO A 201 -5.47 0.09 12.20
CA PRO A 201 -6.62 0.82 12.74
C PRO A 201 -6.28 2.09 13.52
N GLY A 202 -5.13 2.09 14.20
CA GLY A 202 -4.66 3.23 14.98
C GLY A 202 -3.82 4.23 14.20
N GLY A 203 -3.56 4.00 12.91
CA GLY A 203 -2.66 4.79 12.09
C GLY A 203 -1.20 4.69 12.55
N ILE A 204 -0.27 5.04 11.67
CA ILE A 204 1.16 5.19 11.99
C ILE A 204 1.74 6.40 11.28
N ASP A 205 2.79 6.96 11.86
CA ASP A 205 3.63 7.93 11.16
C ASP A 205 4.43 7.20 10.07
N TRP A 206 3.92 7.27 8.85
CA TRP A 206 4.58 6.77 7.66
C TRP A 206 5.28 7.88 6.86
N ALA A 207 5.57 9.03 7.47
CA ALA A 207 6.11 10.22 6.81
C ALA A 207 5.32 10.61 5.54
N SER A 208 3.99 10.57 5.66
CA SER A 208 3.08 10.95 4.58
C SER A 208 3.32 12.41 4.15
N PRO A 209 3.25 12.75 2.86
CA PRO A 209 3.50 14.13 2.38
C PRO A 209 2.57 15.19 2.99
N ASP A 210 1.36 14.81 3.38
CA ASP A 210 0.37 15.64 4.06
C ASP A 210 0.52 15.68 5.59
N GLY A 211 1.45 14.89 6.14
CA GLY A 211 1.65 14.74 7.58
C GLY A 211 0.59 13.89 8.28
N GLU A 212 -0.34 13.30 7.54
CA GLU A 212 -1.41 12.50 8.11
C GLU A 212 -0.94 11.06 8.42
N PRO A 213 -1.50 10.41 9.46
CA PRO A 213 -1.20 9.02 9.74
C PRO A 213 -1.65 8.11 8.61
N VAL A 214 -0.84 7.11 8.28
CA VAL A 214 -1.21 6.06 7.33
C VAL A 214 -1.96 4.95 8.06
N HIS A 215 -3.17 4.66 7.57
CA HIS A 215 -4.10 3.66 8.10
C HIS A 215 -4.14 2.38 7.27
N ALA A 216 -3.63 2.40 6.04
CA ALA A 216 -3.53 1.22 5.20
C ALA A 216 -2.28 1.23 4.31
N LEU A 217 -1.76 0.04 4.01
CA LEU A 217 -0.74 -0.17 2.98
C LEU A 217 -1.27 -1.18 1.95
N ILE A 218 -1.16 -0.85 0.67
CA ILE A 218 -1.46 -1.77 -0.44
C ILE A 218 -0.13 -2.24 -1.03
N GLY A 219 0.00 -3.51 -1.34
CA GLY A 219 1.18 -3.99 -2.04
C GLY A 219 0.92 -5.22 -2.86
N HIS A 220 1.98 -5.63 -3.55
CA HIS A 220 1.93 -6.71 -4.53
C HIS A 220 3.10 -7.65 -4.28
N ILE A 221 2.92 -8.92 -4.61
CA ILE A 221 3.98 -9.94 -4.70
C ILE A 221 3.84 -10.61 -6.06
N GLY A 222 4.92 -10.69 -6.84
CA GLY A 222 4.91 -11.30 -8.17
C GLY A 222 5.51 -12.71 -8.17
N GLU A 223 5.23 -13.51 -9.20
CA GLU A 223 5.87 -14.84 -9.34
C GLU A 223 7.40 -14.75 -9.45
N VAL A 224 7.86 -13.72 -10.16
CA VAL A 224 9.28 -13.44 -10.42
C VAL A 224 9.68 -12.12 -9.77
N PRO A 225 10.99 -11.91 -9.51
CA PRO A 225 11.49 -10.63 -9.05
C PRO A 225 11.04 -9.46 -9.93
N TRP A 226 10.86 -8.29 -9.33
CA TRP A 226 10.25 -7.14 -10.01
C TRP A 226 10.99 -6.66 -11.25
N TYR A 227 12.31 -6.86 -11.33
CA TYR A 227 13.08 -6.51 -12.53
C TYR A 227 12.82 -7.46 -13.71
N ALA A 228 12.23 -8.63 -13.46
CA ALA A 228 11.93 -9.64 -14.46
C ALA A 228 10.47 -9.60 -14.95
N VAL A 229 9.58 -8.89 -14.23
CA VAL A 229 8.18 -8.71 -14.64
C VAL A 229 8.11 -7.74 -15.82
N GLU A 230 7.34 -8.09 -16.86
CA GLU A 230 7.03 -7.17 -17.95
C GLU A 230 6.39 -5.88 -17.40
N GLY A 231 6.98 -4.72 -17.74
CA GLY A 231 6.65 -3.44 -17.09
C GLY A 231 5.16 -3.06 -17.14
N GLU A 232 4.42 -3.55 -18.12
CA GLU A 232 3.00 -3.24 -18.31
C GLU A 232 2.10 -3.80 -17.20
N VAL A 233 2.34 -5.03 -16.73
CA VAL A 233 1.52 -5.64 -15.66
C VAL A 233 1.70 -4.87 -14.35
N MET A 234 2.96 -4.59 -14.00
CA MET A 234 3.30 -3.81 -12.82
C MET A 234 2.69 -2.41 -12.88
N GLU A 235 2.82 -1.73 -14.02
CA GLU A 235 2.28 -0.39 -14.19
C GLU A 235 0.76 -0.37 -14.02
N ARG A 236 0.04 -1.33 -14.61
CA ARG A 236 -1.41 -1.46 -14.45
C ARG A 236 -1.81 -1.74 -13.01
N ALA A 237 -1.12 -2.67 -12.34
CA ALA A 237 -1.39 -2.99 -10.93
C ALA A 237 -1.16 -1.78 -10.02
N LEU A 238 -0.04 -1.07 -10.19
CA LEU A 238 0.27 0.13 -9.43
C LEU A 238 -0.75 1.25 -9.69
N ARG A 239 -1.14 1.49 -10.94
CA ARG A 239 -2.18 2.46 -11.29
C ARG A 239 -3.51 2.13 -10.62
N LEU A 240 -3.94 0.87 -10.66
CA LEU A 240 -5.16 0.43 -9.99
C LEU A 240 -5.05 0.59 -8.47
N ALA A 241 -3.93 0.21 -7.86
CA ALA A 241 -3.71 0.38 -6.42
C ALA A 241 -3.83 1.86 -6.00
N VAL A 242 -3.22 2.78 -6.75
CA VAL A 242 -3.34 4.22 -6.52
C VAL A 242 -4.78 4.70 -6.71
N ALA A 243 -5.48 4.23 -7.74
CA ALA A 243 -6.85 4.63 -8.03
C ALA A 243 -7.84 4.16 -6.94
N VAL A 244 -7.71 2.90 -6.49
CA VAL A 244 -8.45 2.37 -5.34
C VAL A 244 -8.14 3.21 -4.11
N ALA A 245 -6.87 3.51 -3.88
CA ALA A 245 -6.43 4.22 -2.70
C ALA A 245 -6.99 5.64 -2.60
N ARG A 246 -7.08 6.34 -3.73
CA ARG A 246 -7.65 7.69 -3.82
C ARG A 246 -9.17 7.72 -3.83
N SER A 247 -9.82 6.59 -4.07
CA SER A 247 -11.29 6.50 -4.08
C SER A 247 -11.89 6.32 -2.68
N ILE A 248 -11.06 6.13 -1.66
CA ILE A 248 -11.46 5.98 -0.26
C ILE A 248 -11.18 7.28 0.48
N GLU A 249 -12.24 7.94 0.93
CA GLU A 249 -12.14 9.21 1.68
C GLU A 249 -11.83 8.98 3.17
N ASP A 250 -12.31 7.87 3.75
CA ASP A 250 -12.21 7.59 5.19
C ASP A 250 -11.50 6.25 5.47
N TRP A 251 -10.21 6.24 5.19
CA TRP A 251 -9.31 5.15 5.56
C TRP A 251 -9.28 4.81 7.06
N PRO A 252 -9.39 5.77 8.01
CA PRO A 252 -9.58 5.44 9.41
C PRO A 252 -10.76 4.50 9.67
N THR A 253 -11.89 4.68 8.99
CA THR A 253 -13.03 3.75 9.08
C THR A 253 -12.75 2.42 8.39
N VAL A 254 -12.19 2.44 7.18
CA VAL A 254 -11.88 1.19 6.44
C VAL A 254 -10.87 0.33 7.20
N SER A 255 -9.85 0.92 7.81
CA SER A 255 -8.81 0.19 8.56
C SER A 255 -9.33 -0.51 9.82
N ARG A 256 -10.52 -0.15 10.31
CA ARG A 256 -11.18 -0.80 11.47
C ARG A 256 -12.09 -1.96 11.06
N LYS A 257 -12.30 -2.17 9.75
CA LYS A 257 -13.07 -3.30 9.24
C LYS A 257 -12.34 -4.61 9.49
N GLY A 258 -13.12 -5.69 9.57
CA GLY A 258 -12.56 -7.04 9.51
C GLY A 258 -11.96 -7.34 8.13
N ARG A 259 -11.14 -8.39 8.04
CA ARG A 259 -10.45 -8.80 6.79
C ARG A 259 -11.41 -8.96 5.61
N ILE A 260 -12.50 -9.69 5.82
CA ILE A 260 -13.50 -9.98 4.77
C ILE A 260 -14.21 -8.70 4.32
N GLU A 261 -14.69 -7.91 5.28
CA GLU A 261 -15.43 -6.68 4.99
C GLU A 261 -14.55 -5.64 4.26
N ALA A 262 -13.27 -5.53 4.64
CA ALA A 262 -12.32 -4.67 3.95
C ALA A 262 -12.08 -5.14 2.51
N CYS A 263 -11.87 -6.44 2.28
CA CYS A 263 -11.73 -7.00 0.93
C CYS A 263 -12.95 -6.67 0.06
N LEU A 264 -14.15 -7.00 0.53
CA LEU A 264 -15.38 -6.74 -0.22
C LEU A 264 -15.52 -5.26 -0.59
N HIS A 265 -15.22 -4.37 0.36
CA HIS A 265 -15.27 -2.92 0.13
C HIS A 265 -14.26 -2.48 -0.94
N LEU A 266 -12.99 -2.87 -0.81
CA LEU A 266 -11.94 -2.44 -1.76
C LEU A 266 -12.13 -3.07 -3.15
N ASN A 267 -12.59 -4.31 -3.23
CA ASN A 267 -12.83 -4.99 -4.49
C ASN A 267 -14.03 -4.41 -5.24
N ALA A 268 -15.09 -4.00 -4.54
CA ALA A 268 -16.19 -3.27 -5.17
C ALA A 268 -15.69 -1.96 -5.83
N ILE A 269 -14.77 -1.26 -5.17
CA ILE A 269 -14.12 -0.06 -5.71
C ILE A 269 -13.23 -0.42 -6.91
N ALA A 270 -12.37 -1.44 -6.77
CA ALA A 270 -11.46 -1.87 -7.83
C ALA A 270 -12.23 -2.32 -9.10
N ALA A 271 -13.31 -3.08 -8.93
CA ALA A 271 -14.16 -3.54 -10.04
C ALA A 271 -14.81 -2.37 -10.79
N ARG A 272 -15.26 -1.34 -10.07
CA ARG A 272 -15.79 -0.10 -10.68
C ARG A 272 -14.70 0.62 -11.48
N LEU A 273 -13.54 0.85 -10.88
CA LEU A 273 -12.42 1.57 -11.50
C LEU A 273 -11.88 0.85 -12.74
N LEU A 274 -11.80 -0.48 -12.71
CA LEU A 274 -11.39 -1.26 -13.88
C LEU A 274 -12.33 -1.05 -15.06
N GLY A 275 -13.64 -0.94 -14.82
CA GLY A 275 -14.61 -0.62 -15.86
C GLY A 275 -14.49 0.81 -16.42
N GLU A 276 -13.79 1.71 -15.71
CA GLU A 276 -13.50 3.08 -16.15
C GLU A 276 -12.12 3.21 -16.85
N MET A 277 -11.24 2.21 -16.69
CA MET A 277 -9.86 2.21 -17.20
C MET A 277 -9.72 1.59 -18.60
N GLU A 278 -10.79 1.03 -19.18
CA GLU A 278 -10.79 0.59 -20.58
C GLU A 278 -10.90 1.80 -21.52
N PRO A 279 -9.98 1.96 -22.49
CA PRO A 279 -10.07 2.99 -23.51
C PRO A 279 -11.21 2.76 -24.53
#